data_AF-A0A0W7WP47-F1
#
_entry.id   AF-A0A0W7WP47-F1
#
_cell.length_a   1.000
_cell.length_b   1.000
_cell.length_c   1.000
_cell.angle_alpha   90.00
_cell.angle_beta   90.00
_cell.angle_gamma   90.00
#
_symmetry.space_group_name_H-M   'P 1'
#
loop_
_entity.id
_entity.type
_entity.pdbx_description
1 polymer ?
#
loop_
_entity_poly.entity_id
_entity_poly.type
_entity_poly.pdbx_seq_one_letter_code
_entity_poly.pdbx_strand_id
1 'polypeptide(L)'
;MRARTVSRTLSAVLVFQLGIGVLLVLGDMRDGALRLPGLRTDAPRLTEPVRPGDQRRTYTPSRDRPATAPARDPGTLPDRLTLTFDDGTWRLEGAIAEGDAARLIPQIEAADPPVETLVLQSPGGSVRDALDLGRHLRAAGIGTTMLPGEFCYSACPYLLAGGTPREIAPSASVGVHQHYFGESTILPAFVAVEDIQRGQGEVMTYLDEMGIDPLVMRHALTTPADEIYILLPEELRRYGFLPEEG
;
A
#
# COMPACT_ATOMS: atom_id res chain seq x y z
N MET A 1 57.63 -19.84 26.33
CA MET A 1 57.43 -18.52 25.67
C MET A 1 56.48 -18.55 24.47
N ARG A 2 56.36 -19.63 23.67
CA ARG A 2 55.53 -19.65 22.44
C ARG A 2 54.01 -19.53 22.65
N ALA A 3 53.43 -20.11 23.71
CA ALA A 3 51.98 -20.13 23.94
C ALA A 3 51.36 -18.73 24.23
N ARG A 4 52.09 -17.87 24.97
CA ARG A 4 51.64 -16.49 25.24
C ARG A 4 51.62 -15.63 23.98
N THR A 5 52.53 -15.88 23.04
CA THR A 5 52.57 -15.18 21.76
C THR A 5 51.39 -15.60 20.88
N VAL A 6 51.09 -16.90 20.80
CA VAL A 6 49.95 -17.42 20.02
C VAL A 6 48.62 -16.88 20.56
N SER A 7 48.42 -16.90 21.88
CA SER A 7 47.20 -16.35 22.50
C SER A 7 47.03 -14.85 22.20
N ARG A 8 48.11 -14.05 22.28
CA ARG A 8 48.05 -12.63 21.94
C ARG A 8 47.75 -12.38 20.46
N THR A 9 48.31 -13.20 19.56
CA THR A 9 48.02 -13.11 18.13
C THR A 9 46.57 -13.47 17.84
N LEU A 10 46.03 -14.54 18.43
CA LEU A 10 44.63 -14.93 18.25
C LEU A 10 43.66 -13.90 18.82
N SER A 11 43.96 -13.31 19.99
CA SER A 11 43.16 -12.21 20.55
C SER A 11 43.20 -10.96 19.67
N ALA A 12 44.36 -10.63 19.10
CA ALA A 12 44.48 -9.49 18.17
C ALA A 12 43.66 -9.72 16.88
N VAL A 13 43.69 -10.93 16.34
CA VAL A 13 42.88 -11.31 15.17
C VAL A 13 41.38 -11.25 15.50
N LEU A 14 40.96 -11.75 16.67
CA LEU A 14 39.56 -11.70 17.10
C LEU A 14 39.06 -10.26 17.25
N VAL A 15 39.84 -9.39 17.89
CA VAL A 15 39.50 -7.96 18.04
C VAL A 15 39.39 -7.28 16.68
N PHE A 16 40.31 -7.60 15.75
CA PHE A 16 40.25 -7.10 14.38
C PHE A 16 39.00 -7.59 13.63
N GLN A 17 38.64 -8.87 13.77
CA GLN A 17 37.42 -9.45 13.19
C GLN A 17 36.15 -8.81 13.77
N LEU A 18 36.10 -8.57 15.07
CA LEU A 18 34.99 -7.84 15.71
C LEU A 18 34.91 -6.39 15.21
N GLY A 19 36.05 -5.73 15.01
CA GLY A 19 36.12 -4.38 14.43
C GLY A 19 35.58 -4.33 12.99
N ILE A 20 35.92 -5.30 12.14
CA ILE A 20 35.35 -5.44 10.80
C ILE A 20 33.84 -5.69 10.89
N GLY A 21 33.40 -6.58 11.79
CA GLY A 21 31.98 -6.86 11.99
C GLY A 21 31.17 -5.62 12.37
N VAL A 22 31.70 -4.80 13.29
CA VAL A 22 31.10 -3.52 13.69
C VAL A 22 31.08 -2.52 12.53
N LEU A 23 32.16 -2.42 11.75
CA LEU A 23 32.22 -1.55 10.58
C LEU A 23 31.24 -1.97 9.47
N LEU A 24 31.07 -3.27 9.24
CA LEU A 24 30.08 -3.78 8.29
C LEU A 24 28.66 -3.44 8.74
N VAL A 25 28.34 -3.65 10.02
CA VAL A 25 27.02 -3.29 10.58
C VAL A 25 26.78 -1.78 10.50
N LEU A 26 27.77 -0.95 10.84
CA LEU A 26 27.66 0.52 10.74
C LEU A 26 27.53 1.00 9.29
N GLY A 27 28.21 0.35 8.35
CA GLY A 27 28.05 0.61 6.92
C GLY A 27 26.63 0.28 6.45
N ASP A 28 26.12 -0.88 6.82
CA ASP A 28 24.79 -1.36 6.43
C ASP A 28 23.65 -0.54 7.07
N MET A 29 23.87 -0.06 8.31
CA MET A 29 22.96 0.88 9.00
C MET A 29 22.95 2.28 8.36
N ARG A 30 24.05 2.69 7.71
CA ARG A 30 24.15 4.01 7.05
C ARG A 30 23.45 4.04 5.71
N ASP A 31 23.42 2.91 4.99
CA ASP A 31 22.75 2.76 3.70
C ASP A 31 21.31 2.23 3.81
N GLY A 32 20.81 2.03 5.04
CA GLY A 32 19.37 1.93 5.32
C GLY A 32 18.69 0.60 5.02
N ALA A 33 19.41 -0.52 4.83
CA ALA A 33 18.79 -1.84 4.80
C ALA A 33 19.79 -2.99 4.98
N LEU A 34 19.78 -3.64 6.15
CA LEU A 34 20.30 -5.02 6.31
C LEU A 34 19.45 -5.97 5.45
N ARG A 35 19.80 -6.11 4.16
CA ARG A 35 19.19 -7.10 3.25
C ARG A 35 19.98 -8.39 3.35
N LEU A 36 19.52 -9.32 4.18
CA LEU A 36 19.92 -10.72 4.10
C LEU A 36 19.71 -11.22 2.65
N PRO A 37 20.74 -11.74 1.95
CA PRO A 37 20.59 -12.33 0.64
C PRO A 37 19.93 -13.71 0.81
N GLY A 38 18.61 -13.73 0.97
CA GLY A 38 17.89 -14.96 1.18
C GLY A 38 16.43 -14.74 1.52
N LEU A 39 15.61 -14.58 0.48
CA LEU A 39 14.24 -15.08 0.29
C LEU A 39 13.74 -14.39 -0.98
N ARG A 40 14.00 -15.02 -2.13
CA ARG A 40 13.27 -14.65 -3.35
C ARG A 40 11.80 -14.90 -3.04
N THR A 41 10.96 -13.89 -3.16
CA THR A 41 9.51 -14.11 -3.23
C THR A 41 9.26 -15.03 -4.43
N ASP A 42 8.63 -16.18 -4.19
CA ASP A 42 8.22 -17.10 -5.27
C ASP A 42 7.00 -16.57 -6.03
N ALA A 43 6.48 -15.41 -5.62
CA ALA A 43 5.36 -14.74 -6.28
C ALA A 43 5.73 -14.32 -7.72
N PRO A 44 4.81 -14.48 -8.69
CA PRO A 44 4.96 -13.93 -10.04
C PRO A 44 5.10 -12.41 -10.04
N ARG A 45 5.61 -11.83 -11.13
CA ARG A 45 5.68 -10.37 -11.28
C ARG A 45 4.31 -9.79 -11.50
N LEU A 46 4.09 -8.54 -11.06
CA LEU A 46 2.85 -7.78 -11.27
C LEU A 46 2.43 -7.62 -12.75
N THR A 47 3.36 -7.86 -13.68
CA THR A 47 3.09 -7.85 -15.12
C THR A 47 2.48 -9.16 -15.65
N GLU A 48 2.49 -10.23 -14.86
CA GLU A 48 1.99 -11.53 -15.26
C GLU A 48 0.47 -11.64 -14.99
N PRO A 49 -0.31 -12.26 -15.91
CA PRO A 49 -1.76 -12.40 -15.75
C PRO A 49 -2.15 -13.08 -14.43
N VAL A 50 -3.26 -12.64 -13.83
CA VAL A 50 -3.79 -13.18 -12.57
C VAL A 50 -4.78 -14.31 -12.81
N ARG A 51 -4.66 -15.41 -12.06
CA ARG A 51 -5.59 -16.54 -12.08
C ARG A 51 -6.06 -16.90 -10.68
N PRO A 52 -7.27 -17.48 -10.53
CA PRO A 52 -7.72 -18.01 -9.25
C PRO A 52 -6.68 -18.92 -8.59
N GLY A 53 -6.31 -18.60 -7.36
CA GLY A 53 -5.31 -19.33 -6.58
C GLY A 53 -3.85 -18.90 -6.78
N ASP A 54 -3.54 -18.01 -7.72
CA ASP A 54 -2.18 -17.49 -7.92
C ASP A 54 -2.00 -16.01 -7.53
N GLN A 55 -3.01 -15.35 -6.98
CA GLN A 55 -3.21 -13.89 -6.99
C GLN A 55 -2.14 -13.00 -6.33
N ARG A 56 -1.15 -13.57 -5.64
CA ARG A 56 -0.05 -12.80 -5.05
C ARG A 56 0.97 -12.40 -6.10
N ARG A 57 1.45 -11.17 -6.05
CA ARG A 57 2.44 -10.61 -7.00
C ARG A 57 3.53 -9.89 -6.25
N THR A 58 4.77 -9.93 -6.72
CA THR A 58 5.82 -9.05 -6.20
C THR A 58 5.42 -7.60 -6.40
N TYR A 59 5.58 -6.77 -5.37
CA TYR A 59 5.11 -5.40 -5.38
C TYR A 59 6.07 -4.42 -4.70
N THR A 60 6.61 -3.50 -5.51
CA THR A 60 7.39 -2.35 -5.09
C THR A 60 6.75 -1.10 -5.70
N PRO A 61 6.01 -0.27 -4.92
CA PRO A 61 5.24 0.88 -5.44
C PRO A 61 6.01 1.82 -6.38
N SER A 62 7.30 2.06 -6.13
CA SER A 62 8.13 2.98 -6.91
C SER A 62 8.67 2.40 -8.22
N ARG A 63 8.59 1.08 -8.40
CA ARG A 63 9.23 0.37 -9.53
C ARG A 63 8.23 -0.45 -10.33
N ASP A 64 7.34 -1.13 -9.65
CA ASP A 64 6.42 -2.07 -10.26
C ASP A 64 5.18 -1.32 -10.73
N ARG A 65 4.94 -1.40 -12.03
CA ARG A 65 3.69 -0.97 -12.64
C ARG A 65 2.89 -2.21 -12.98
N PRO A 66 1.60 -2.26 -12.62
CA PRO A 66 0.80 -3.42 -12.98
C PRO A 66 0.72 -3.58 -14.49
N ALA A 67 0.54 -4.80 -14.99
CA ALA A 67 0.19 -5.04 -16.41
C ALA A 67 -1.25 -4.63 -16.72
N THR A 68 -1.67 -3.50 -16.16
CA THR A 68 -2.88 -2.82 -16.61
C THR A 68 -2.48 -1.95 -17.80
N ALA A 69 -3.31 -1.95 -18.84
CA ALA A 69 -3.16 -1.08 -20.00
C ALA A 69 -4.19 0.03 -19.87
N PRO A 70 -3.90 1.10 -19.10
CA PRO A 70 -4.86 2.18 -18.88
C PRO A 70 -5.28 2.78 -20.23
N ALA A 71 -6.57 3.12 -20.34
CA ALA A 71 -7.11 3.71 -21.56
C ALA A 71 -6.43 5.06 -21.93
N ARG A 72 -5.86 5.74 -20.93
CA ARG A 72 -5.02 6.93 -21.09
C ARG A 72 -3.59 6.63 -20.62
N ASP A 73 -2.61 7.40 -21.08
CA ASP A 73 -1.28 7.40 -20.47
C ASP A 73 -1.31 8.28 -19.20
N PRO A 74 -1.19 7.70 -17.99
CA PRO A 74 -1.15 8.49 -16.78
C PRO A 74 0.18 9.21 -16.56
N GLY A 75 1.19 8.94 -17.39
CA GLY A 75 2.54 9.39 -17.18
C GLY A 75 3.14 8.80 -15.90
N THR A 76 4.03 9.56 -15.26
CA THR A 76 4.53 9.22 -13.93
C THR A 76 3.52 9.70 -12.90
N LEU A 77 2.96 8.77 -12.11
CA LEU A 77 2.10 9.13 -11.00
C LEU A 77 2.86 10.01 -10.00
N PRO A 78 2.20 11.05 -9.44
CA PRO A 78 2.85 11.91 -8.45
C PRO A 78 3.24 11.15 -7.18
N ASP A 79 4.32 11.61 -6.53
CA ASP A 79 4.80 11.05 -5.24
C ASP A 79 3.83 11.31 -4.07
N ARG A 80 2.74 12.04 -4.29
CA ARG A 80 1.71 12.41 -3.32
C ARG A 80 0.36 12.63 -3.99
N LEU A 81 -0.74 12.45 -3.26
CA LEU A 81 -2.06 12.36 -3.85
C LEU A 81 -2.50 13.71 -4.40
N THR A 82 -2.86 13.78 -5.67
CA THR A 82 -3.14 15.05 -6.35
C THR A 82 -4.55 15.02 -6.92
N LEU A 83 -5.33 16.04 -6.58
CA LEU A 83 -6.63 16.30 -7.19
C LEU A 83 -6.42 17.10 -8.47
N THR A 84 -6.91 16.58 -9.60
CA THR A 84 -6.88 17.26 -10.89
C THR A 84 -8.26 17.20 -11.54
N PHE A 85 -8.54 18.18 -12.41
CA PHE A 85 -9.72 18.19 -13.26
C PHE A 85 -9.25 18.16 -14.71
N ASP A 86 -9.57 17.08 -15.42
CA ASP A 86 -9.15 16.86 -16.80
C ASP A 86 -10.29 16.21 -17.59
N ASP A 87 -10.49 16.66 -18.83
CA ASP A 87 -11.58 16.21 -19.72
C ASP A 87 -12.97 16.09 -19.03
N GLY A 88 -13.29 17.07 -18.18
CA GLY A 88 -14.58 17.12 -17.47
C GLY A 88 -14.70 16.16 -16.29
N THR A 89 -13.61 15.53 -15.87
CA THR A 89 -13.60 14.51 -14.81
C THR A 89 -12.63 14.88 -13.70
N TRP A 90 -13.07 14.74 -12.45
CA TRP A 90 -12.19 14.86 -11.29
C TRP A 90 -11.41 13.57 -11.07
N ARG A 91 -10.10 13.71 -10.89
CA ARG A 91 -9.17 12.60 -10.69
C ARG A 91 -8.36 12.81 -9.43
N LEU A 92 -8.12 11.73 -8.70
CA LEU A 92 -7.34 11.72 -7.48
C LEU A 92 -6.25 10.65 -7.61
N GLU A 93 -5.02 11.10 -7.90
CA GLU A 93 -3.95 10.23 -8.39
C GLU A 93 -2.62 10.43 -7.66
N GLY A 94 -1.83 9.36 -7.52
CA GLY A 94 -0.52 9.39 -6.86
C GLY A 94 -0.49 8.62 -5.53
N ALA A 95 0.67 8.59 -4.88
CA ALA A 95 0.82 7.94 -3.58
C ALA A 95 0.08 8.72 -2.48
N ILE A 96 -0.50 8.03 -1.50
CA ILE A 96 -1.20 8.67 -0.38
C ILE A 96 -0.16 9.04 0.67
N ALA A 97 0.19 10.31 0.79
CA ALA A 97 1.18 10.79 1.76
C ALA A 97 0.52 11.23 3.08
N GLU A 98 1.30 11.27 4.16
CA GLU A 98 0.82 11.80 5.43
C GLU A 98 0.35 13.26 5.29
N GLY A 99 -0.85 13.55 5.81
CA GLY A 99 -1.45 14.89 5.77
C GLY A 99 -2.17 15.21 4.46
N ASP A 100 -2.26 14.26 3.53
CA ASP A 100 -3.02 14.43 2.30
C ASP A 100 -4.52 14.61 2.55
N ALA A 101 -5.11 13.97 3.56
CA ALA A 101 -6.52 14.16 3.88
C ALA A 101 -6.84 15.61 4.27
N ALA A 102 -6.08 16.16 5.22
CA ALA A 102 -6.24 17.54 5.69
C ALA A 102 -6.06 18.57 4.58
N ARG A 103 -5.21 18.26 3.59
CA ARG A 103 -4.95 19.14 2.45
C ARG A 103 -6.00 19.03 1.35
N LEU A 104 -6.46 17.81 1.04
CA LEU A 104 -7.31 17.54 -0.11
C LEU A 104 -8.80 17.75 0.20
N ILE A 105 -9.26 17.49 1.42
CA ILE A 105 -10.67 17.71 1.79
C ILE A 105 -11.14 19.14 1.46
N PRO A 106 -10.43 20.21 1.88
CA PRO A 106 -10.83 21.57 1.51
C PRO A 106 -10.80 21.84 0.00
N GLN A 107 -9.94 21.14 -0.76
CA GLN A 107 -9.87 21.29 -2.22
C GLN A 107 -11.07 20.61 -2.90
N ILE A 108 -11.49 19.44 -2.39
CA ILE A 108 -12.69 18.73 -2.86
C ILE A 108 -13.93 19.56 -2.55
N GLU A 109 -14.04 20.12 -1.34
CA GLU A 109 -15.17 20.96 -0.92
C GLU A 109 -15.28 22.26 -1.72
N ALA A 110 -14.14 22.85 -2.11
CA ALA A 110 -14.08 24.10 -2.86
C ALA A 110 -14.03 23.90 -4.38
N ALA A 111 -14.13 22.66 -4.87
CA ALA A 111 -14.02 22.34 -6.29
C ALA A 111 -15.16 22.97 -7.12
N ASP A 112 -14.81 23.53 -8.27
CA ASP A 112 -15.75 24.05 -9.26
C ASP A 112 -15.37 23.51 -10.66
N PRO A 113 -16.20 22.66 -11.29
CA PRO A 113 -17.51 22.19 -10.81
C PRO A 113 -17.41 21.28 -9.57
N PRO A 114 -18.49 21.12 -8.77
CA PRO A 114 -18.50 20.24 -7.61
C PRO A 114 -18.07 18.80 -7.95
N VAL A 115 -17.36 18.16 -7.03
CA VAL A 115 -16.94 16.76 -7.20
C VAL A 115 -18.12 15.84 -6.93
N GLU A 116 -18.72 15.28 -7.97
CA GLU A 116 -19.75 14.24 -7.83
C GLU A 116 -19.14 12.83 -7.82
N THR A 117 -18.03 12.62 -8.54
CA THR A 117 -17.32 11.34 -8.63
C THR A 117 -15.82 11.58 -8.81
N LEU A 118 -15.00 10.80 -8.13
CA LEU A 118 -13.54 10.80 -8.26
C LEU A 118 -13.04 9.56 -8.98
N VAL A 119 -12.28 9.76 -10.05
CA VAL A 119 -11.46 8.69 -10.64
C VAL A 119 -10.24 8.45 -9.76
N LEU A 120 -10.03 7.21 -9.33
CA LEU A 120 -8.93 6.84 -8.44
C LEU A 120 -7.86 6.04 -9.17
N GLN A 121 -6.61 6.48 -9.03
CA GLN A 121 -5.44 5.70 -9.45
C GLN A 121 -4.27 5.91 -8.49
N SER A 122 -3.97 4.92 -7.67
CA SER A 122 -2.98 5.08 -6.59
C SER A 122 -2.28 3.76 -6.22
N PRO A 123 -0.96 3.80 -5.94
CA PRO A 123 -0.24 2.69 -5.35
C PRO A 123 -0.49 2.51 -3.83
N GLY A 124 -1.28 3.40 -3.23
CA GLY A 124 -1.53 3.44 -1.78
C GLY A 124 -0.54 4.32 -1.02
N GLY A 125 -0.38 4.07 0.28
CA GLY A 125 0.44 4.89 1.18
C GLY A 125 -0.16 4.94 2.58
N SER A 126 -0.31 6.15 3.14
CA SER A 126 -0.90 6.40 4.46
C SER A 126 -2.30 5.82 4.57
N VAL A 127 -2.48 4.81 5.43
CA VAL A 127 -3.79 4.23 5.74
C VAL A 127 -4.70 5.27 6.37
N ARG A 128 -4.19 6.04 7.34
CA ARG A 128 -4.97 7.04 8.05
C ARG A 128 -5.57 8.08 7.11
N ASP A 129 -4.77 8.64 6.21
CA ASP A 129 -5.26 9.62 5.23
C ASP A 129 -6.26 9.00 4.25
N ALA A 130 -6.09 7.73 3.87
CA ALA A 130 -7.06 7.01 3.04
C ALA A 130 -8.40 6.83 3.75
N LEU A 131 -8.41 6.48 5.05
CA LEU A 131 -9.63 6.35 5.86
C LEU A 131 -10.32 7.70 6.01
N ASP A 132 -9.58 8.75 6.37
CA ASP A 132 -10.13 10.09 6.60
C ASP A 132 -10.73 10.69 5.32
N LEU A 133 -10.03 10.55 4.18
CA LEU A 133 -10.58 10.93 2.87
C LEU A 133 -11.83 10.10 2.54
N GLY A 134 -11.78 8.78 2.72
CA GLY A 134 -12.90 7.90 2.43
C GLY A 134 -14.15 8.21 3.28
N ARG A 135 -13.99 8.54 4.57
CA ARG A 135 -15.09 9.01 5.44
C ARG A 135 -15.68 10.32 4.92
N HIS A 136 -14.84 11.25 4.47
CA HIS A 136 -15.30 12.49 3.86
C HIS A 136 -16.10 12.25 2.57
N LEU A 137 -15.59 11.40 1.65
CA LEU A 137 -16.31 11.05 0.42
C LEU A 137 -17.68 10.44 0.73
N ARG A 138 -17.74 9.53 1.70
CA ARG A 138 -18.99 8.91 2.15
C ARG A 138 -19.98 9.94 2.68
N ALA A 139 -19.53 10.84 3.56
CA ALA A 139 -20.37 11.86 4.16
C ALA A 139 -20.90 12.88 3.12
N ALA A 140 -20.10 13.17 2.10
CA ALA A 140 -20.46 14.07 1.00
C ALA A 140 -21.29 13.39 -0.11
N GLY A 141 -21.43 12.06 -0.07
CA GLY A 141 -22.13 11.30 -1.11
C GLY A 141 -21.38 11.26 -2.45
N ILE A 142 -20.05 11.39 -2.42
CA ILE A 142 -19.21 11.40 -3.61
C ILE A 142 -18.95 9.97 -4.09
N GLY A 143 -19.12 9.72 -5.39
CA GLY A 143 -18.81 8.44 -6.02
C GLY A 143 -17.31 8.21 -6.18
N THR A 144 -16.89 6.96 -6.25
CA THR A 144 -15.52 6.58 -6.66
C THR A 144 -15.58 5.70 -7.89
N THR A 145 -14.69 5.96 -8.83
CA THR A 145 -14.60 5.17 -10.07
C THR A 145 -13.15 4.78 -10.37
N MET A 146 -12.96 3.63 -11.00
CA MET A 146 -11.68 3.20 -11.56
C MET A 146 -11.90 2.87 -13.04
N LEU A 147 -11.19 3.57 -13.92
CA LEU A 147 -11.35 3.40 -15.37
C LEU A 147 -10.58 2.17 -15.89
N PRO A 148 -10.85 1.71 -17.12
CA PRO A 148 -10.18 0.55 -17.69
C PRO A 148 -8.65 0.68 -17.63
N GLY A 149 -8.01 -0.33 -17.03
CA GLY A 149 -6.56 -0.41 -16.89
C GLY A 149 -5.95 0.50 -15.83
N GLU A 150 -6.74 1.09 -14.95
CA GLU A 150 -6.25 1.81 -13.77
C GLU A 150 -6.11 0.87 -12.56
N PHE A 151 -5.42 1.31 -11.51
CA PHE A 151 -5.17 0.48 -10.34
C PHE A 151 -5.28 1.24 -9.02
N CYS A 152 -5.63 0.50 -7.97
CA CYS A 152 -5.84 1.00 -6.62
C CYS A 152 -5.30 -0.04 -5.63
N TYR A 153 -4.09 0.18 -5.12
CA TYR A 153 -3.35 -0.79 -4.31
C TYR A 153 -3.09 -0.34 -2.89
N SER A 154 -2.81 -1.31 -2.02
CA SER A 154 -2.41 -1.11 -0.63
C SER A 154 -3.46 -0.35 0.19
N ALA A 155 -3.26 0.93 0.51
CA ALA A 155 -4.22 1.76 1.24
C ALA A 155 -5.32 2.36 0.35
N CYS A 156 -5.11 2.44 -0.97
CA CYS A 156 -6.09 3.01 -1.90
C CYS A 156 -7.47 2.32 -1.85
N PRO A 157 -7.59 0.98 -1.73
CA PRO A 157 -8.88 0.31 -1.60
C PRO A 157 -9.75 0.84 -0.46
N TYR A 158 -9.15 1.38 0.61
CA TYR A 158 -9.91 2.01 1.68
C TYR A 158 -10.53 3.34 1.24
N LEU A 159 -9.77 4.18 0.54
CA LEU A 159 -10.32 5.39 -0.08
C LEU A 159 -11.42 5.06 -1.10
N LEU A 160 -11.20 4.04 -1.95
CA LEU A 160 -12.19 3.53 -2.90
C LEU A 160 -13.49 3.12 -2.20
N ALA A 161 -13.40 2.42 -1.06
CA ALA A 161 -14.56 1.95 -0.29
C ALA A 161 -15.45 3.10 0.22
N GLY A 162 -14.87 4.28 0.47
CA GLY A 162 -15.59 5.48 0.89
C GLY A 162 -16.65 5.96 -0.10
N GLY A 163 -16.43 5.74 -1.39
CA GLY A 163 -17.33 6.22 -2.44
C GLY A 163 -18.72 5.60 -2.43
N THR A 164 -19.71 6.36 -2.89
CA THR A 164 -21.08 5.88 -3.12
C THR A 164 -21.74 6.63 -4.29
N PRO A 165 -21.96 6.01 -5.46
CA PRO A 165 -21.67 4.61 -5.80
C PRO A 165 -20.16 4.33 -6.01
N ARG A 166 -19.83 3.05 -6.16
CA ARG A 166 -18.48 2.56 -6.52
C ARG A 166 -18.55 1.90 -7.88
N GLU A 167 -17.68 2.30 -8.79
CA GLU A 167 -17.58 1.71 -10.13
C GLU A 167 -16.14 1.25 -10.38
N ILE A 168 -15.96 -0.01 -10.78
CA ILE A 168 -14.64 -0.57 -11.06
C ILE A 168 -14.71 -1.22 -12.42
N ALA A 169 -13.99 -0.68 -13.40
CA ALA A 169 -13.94 -1.25 -14.73
C ALA A 169 -13.38 -2.69 -14.70
N PRO A 170 -13.83 -3.61 -15.57
CA PRO A 170 -13.39 -5.01 -15.54
C PRO A 170 -11.87 -5.23 -15.69
N SER A 171 -11.17 -4.31 -16.32
CA SER A 171 -9.70 -4.34 -16.48
C SER A 171 -8.95 -3.47 -15.47
N ALA A 172 -9.66 -2.82 -14.55
CA ALA A 172 -9.05 -2.11 -13.44
C ALA A 172 -8.62 -3.12 -12.35
N SER A 173 -7.60 -2.77 -11.57
CA SER A 173 -6.98 -3.70 -10.64
C SER A 173 -6.99 -3.17 -9.21
N VAL A 174 -7.58 -3.94 -8.29
CA VAL A 174 -7.63 -3.63 -6.86
C VAL A 174 -6.80 -4.67 -6.11
N GLY A 175 -5.98 -4.23 -5.17
CA GLY A 175 -5.04 -5.11 -4.49
C GLY A 175 -4.73 -4.69 -3.08
N VAL A 176 -4.58 -5.68 -2.21
CA VAL A 176 -4.37 -5.51 -0.76
C VAL A 176 -3.16 -6.30 -0.28
N HIS A 177 -2.51 -5.81 0.76
CA HIS A 177 -1.41 -6.49 1.46
C HIS A 177 -1.29 -5.94 2.89
N GLN A 178 -0.33 -6.44 3.67
CA GLN A 178 -0.13 -5.95 5.03
C GLN A 178 0.25 -4.46 5.01
N HIS A 179 -0.43 -3.66 5.83
CA HIS A 179 -0.09 -2.26 6.02
C HIS A 179 0.87 -2.10 7.20
N TYR A 180 1.92 -1.32 7.00
CA TYR A 180 2.79 -0.89 8.08
C TYR A 180 2.38 0.53 8.48
N PHE A 181 1.88 0.70 9.70
CA PHE A 181 1.47 2.00 10.22
C PHE A 181 2.71 2.82 10.58
N GLY A 182 3.35 3.47 9.61
CA GLY A 182 4.17 4.67 9.76
C GLY A 182 5.25 4.73 10.87
N GLU A 183 5.57 3.63 11.55
CA GLU A 183 6.42 3.69 12.72
C GLU A 183 7.87 3.78 12.31
N SER A 184 8.52 4.86 12.73
CA SER A 184 9.97 4.99 12.69
C SER A 184 10.61 3.68 13.19
N THR A 185 11.60 3.18 12.46
CA THR A 185 12.40 1.95 12.74
C THR A 185 13.09 1.93 14.12
N ILE A 186 12.79 2.91 14.97
CA ILE A 186 13.34 3.21 16.29
C ILE A 186 12.41 2.72 17.41
N LEU A 187 11.13 2.41 17.13
CA LEU A 187 10.20 1.98 18.17
C LEU A 187 10.47 0.53 18.63
N PRO A 188 10.37 0.26 19.95
CA PRO A 188 10.45 -1.11 20.45
C PRO A 188 9.37 -1.99 19.81
N ALA A 189 9.73 -3.21 19.42
CA ALA A 189 8.84 -4.12 18.70
C ALA A 189 7.48 -4.37 19.39
N PHE A 190 7.38 -4.25 20.72
CA PHE A 190 6.12 -4.42 21.43
C PHE A 190 5.15 -3.23 21.25
N VAL A 191 5.66 -2.01 21.08
CA VAL A 191 4.84 -0.81 20.81
C VAL A 191 4.28 -0.91 19.40
N ALA A 192 5.15 -1.27 18.44
CA ALA A 192 4.76 -1.53 17.06
C ALA A 192 3.64 -2.58 16.96
N VAL A 193 3.67 -3.64 17.77
CA VAL A 193 2.64 -4.69 17.75
C VAL A 193 1.29 -4.21 18.29
N GLU A 194 1.25 -3.39 19.35
CA GLU A 194 0.00 -2.85 19.90
C GLU A 194 -0.67 -1.88 18.92
N ASP A 195 0.13 -0.99 18.33
CA ASP A 195 -0.37 0.01 17.37
C ASP A 195 -0.81 -0.63 16.05
N ILE A 196 -0.15 -1.72 15.62
CA ILE A 196 -0.64 -2.55 14.51
C ILE A 196 -2.03 -3.13 14.83
N GLN A 197 -2.23 -3.78 15.99
CA GLN A 197 -3.52 -4.41 16.32
C GLN A 197 -4.66 -3.42 16.36
N ARG A 198 -4.43 -2.24 16.97
CA ARG A 198 -5.43 -1.16 17.01
C ARG A 198 -5.74 -0.65 15.60
N GLY A 199 -4.72 -0.43 14.78
CA GLY A 199 -4.89 0.00 13.40
C GLY A 199 -5.67 -1.01 12.54
N GLN A 200 -5.46 -2.31 12.73
CA GLN A 200 -6.27 -3.33 12.06
C GLN A 200 -7.74 -3.29 12.47
N GLY A 201 -8.02 -3.11 13.77
CA GLY A 201 -9.38 -2.97 14.27
C GLY A 201 -10.09 -1.73 13.70
N GLU A 202 -9.38 -0.61 13.56
CA GLU A 202 -9.90 0.60 12.94
C GLU A 202 -10.26 0.36 11.46
N VAL A 203 -9.37 -0.27 10.70
CA VAL A 203 -9.62 -0.59 9.29
C VAL A 203 -10.81 -1.53 9.15
N MET A 204 -10.91 -2.58 9.96
CA MET A 204 -12.05 -3.51 9.91
C MET A 204 -13.37 -2.80 10.21
N THR A 205 -13.39 -1.90 11.21
CA THR A 205 -14.57 -1.09 11.54
C THR A 205 -14.94 -0.17 10.37
N TYR A 206 -13.94 0.51 9.80
CA TYR A 206 -14.13 1.37 8.64
C TYR A 206 -14.71 0.62 7.43
N LEU A 207 -14.17 -0.57 7.12
CA LEU A 207 -14.67 -1.38 6.01
C LEU A 207 -16.14 -1.75 6.19
N ASP A 208 -16.52 -2.19 7.40
CA ASP A 208 -17.91 -2.49 7.75
C ASP A 208 -18.82 -1.26 7.58
N GLU A 209 -18.41 -0.10 8.09
CA GLU A 209 -19.12 1.19 7.93
C GLU A 209 -19.30 1.58 6.45
N MET A 210 -18.34 1.23 5.59
CA MET A 210 -18.40 1.48 4.15
C MET A 210 -19.18 0.41 3.37
N GLY A 211 -19.70 -0.62 4.04
CA GLY A 211 -20.38 -1.75 3.42
C GLY A 211 -19.43 -2.64 2.61
N ILE A 212 -18.20 -2.82 3.10
CA ILE A 212 -17.23 -3.79 2.61
C ILE A 212 -17.07 -4.88 3.67
N ASP A 213 -17.20 -6.15 3.28
CA ASP A 213 -17.00 -7.27 4.20
C ASP A 213 -15.54 -7.25 4.72
N PRO A 214 -15.33 -7.08 6.05
CA PRO A 214 -14.00 -7.04 6.64
C PRO A 214 -13.17 -8.30 6.41
N LEU A 215 -13.75 -9.42 5.97
CA LEU A 215 -13.01 -10.63 5.58
C LEU A 215 -12.03 -10.40 4.41
N VAL A 216 -12.15 -9.32 3.64
CA VAL A 216 -11.12 -8.91 2.68
C VAL A 216 -9.75 -8.74 3.36
N MET A 217 -9.74 -8.35 4.64
CA MET A 217 -8.51 -8.20 5.43
C MET A 217 -7.75 -9.51 5.60
N ARG A 218 -8.37 -10.67 5.44
CA ARG A 218 -7.64 -11.96 5.40
C ARG A 218 -6.57 -11.93 4.31
N HIS A 219 -6.89 -11.41 3.13
CA HIS A 219 -5.94 -11.33 2.02
C HIS A 219 -4.85 -10.29 2.31
N ALA A 220 -5.24 -9.13 2.85
CA ALA A 220 -4.30 -8.09 3.25
C ALA A 220 -3.28 -8.63 4.27
N LEU A 221 -3.75 -9.16 5.39
CA LEU A 221 -2.93 -9.60 6.53
C LEU A 221 -2.05 -10.82 6.24
N THR A 222 -2.41 -11.64 5.26
CA THR A 222 -1.64 -12.84 4.89
C THR A 222 -0.71 -12.62 3.70
N THR A 223 -0.68 -11.41 3.14
CA THR A 223 0.19 -11.06 2.02
C THR A 223 1.35 -10.17 2.51
N PRO A 224 2.61 -10.58 2.28
CA PRO A 224 3.80 -9.81 2.61
C PRO A 224 3.80 -8.38 2.04
N ALA A 225 4.65 -7.50 2.59
CA ALA A 225 4.62 -6.07 2.27
C ALA A 225 5.27 -5.78 0.91
N ASP A 226 6.18 -6.67 0.51
CA ASP A 226 6.83 -6.75 -0.79
C ASP A 226 6.03 -7.59 -1.80
N GLU A 227 4.83 -8.02 -1.44
CA GLU A 227 3.85 -8.65 -2.32
C GLU A 227 2.54 -7.85 -2.32
N ILE A 228 1.64 -8.14 -3.26
CA ILE A 228 0.26 -7.62 -3.31
C ILE A 228 -0.68 -8.75 -3.73
N TYR A 229 -1.83 -8.88 -3.07
CA TYR A 229 -2.88 -9.81 -3.45
C TYR A 229 -3.89 -9.07 -4.32
N ILE A 230 -4.02 -9.48 -5.58
CA ILE A 230 -4.97 -8.87 -6.51
C ILE A 230 -6.34 -9.53 -6.34
N LEU A 231 -7.36 -8.72 -6.06
CA LEU A 231 -8.74 -9.18 -5.93
C LEU A 231 -9.31 -9.52 -7.30
N LEU A 232 -9.89 -10.70 -7.42
CA LEU A 232 -10.62 -11.09 -8.62
C LEU A 232 -12.00 -10.42 -8.69
N PRO A 233 -12.61 -10.30 -9.88
CA PRO A 233 -13.95 -9.73 -10.02
C PRO A 233 -15.01 -10.39 -9.10
N GLU A 234 -14.92 -11.69 -8.89
CA GLU A 234 -15.82 -12.43 -7.99
C GLU A 234 -15.58 -12.08 -6.52
N GLU A 235 -14.34 -11.77 -6.14
CA GLU A 235 -13.99 -11.32 -4.80
C GLU A 235 -14.38 -9.86 -4.57
N LEU A 236 -14.25 -9.00 -5.58
CA LEU A 236 -14.72 -7.62 -5.52
C LEU A 236 -16.23 -7.55 -5.24
N ARG A 237 -17.01 -8.42 -5.87
CA ARG A 237 -18.45 -8.56 -5.56
C ARG A 237 -18.67 -9.16 -4.18
N ARG A 238 -18.04 -10.31 -3.88
CA ARG A 238 -18.17 -10.99 -2.58
C ARG A 238 -17.90 -10.06 -1.39
N TYR A 239 -16.90 -9.20 -1.50
CA TYR A 239 -16.52 -8.28 -0.45
C TYR A 239 -17.29 -6.95 -0.50
N GLY A 240 -18.15 -6.73 -1.48
CA GLY A 240 -19.02 -5.55 -1.56
C GLY A 240 -18.42 -4.33 -2.28
N PHE A 241 -17.24 -4.43 -2.89
CA PHE A 241 -16.68 -3.34 -3.71
C PHE A 241 -17.54 -3.06 -4.94
N LEU A 242 -18.13 -4.10 -5.51
CA LEU A 242 -19.09 -4.04 -6.61
C LEU A 242 -20.47 -4.44 -6.11
N PRO A 243 -21.56 -3.92 -6.71
CA PRO A 243 -22.91 -4.38 -6.40
C PRO A 243 -23.08 -5.87 -6.72
N GLU A 244 -23.95 -6.55 -5.98
CA GLU A 244 -24.41 -7.91 -6.29
C GLU A 244 -25.06 -7.94 -7.68
N GLU A 245 -24.83 -9.00 -8.45
CA GLU A 245 -25.53 -9.19 -9.72
C GLU A 245 -27.00 -9.49 -9.43
N GLY A 246 -27.89 -8.61 -9.90
CA GLY A 246 -29.35 -8.79 -9.84
C GLY A 246 -29.88 -9.75 -10.89
#